data_AF-A0A1L9Q2V8-F1
#
_entry.id   AF-A0A1L9Q2V8-F1
#
_cell.length_a   1.000
_cell.length_b   1.000
_cell.length_c   1.000
_cell.angle_alpha   90.00
_cell.angle_beta   90.00
_cell.angle_gamma   90.00
#
_symmetry.space_group_name_H-M   'P 1'
#
loop_
_entity.id
_entity.type
_entity.pdbx_description
1 polymer ?
#
loop_
_entity_poly.entity_id
_entity_poly.type
_entity_poly.pdbx_seq_one_letter_code
_entity_poly.pdbx_strand_id
1 'polypeptide(L)'
;MVTSDTVCAALDHGGGVRFGSQTFAIYSCAPLPPGFEHLKQNVALHTKLKASVSRVCRTLPIYVNLDDPEIAQLASLPVLLSPTQPSASTIYQLPWFLINAATFTQHCVIGRGSAVESLLVILQRPWCVLEVCCTDIETVAAVREFALLAAQADPDSYSAAVLLLSHEYRARISPVLTDIFHSVDPCVSRCSERALCDVYAATTLVHSYNRFWLPLVCSCAVYLDISFSEVVRRIRDDSGDGSDCRGWISLYRGLLGRIGDWVT
;
A
#
# COMPACT_ATOMS: atom_id res chain seq x y z
N MET A 1 -17.08 -19.53 -14.56
CA MET A 1 -15.79 -19.53 -13.85
C MET A 1 -15.75 -18.28 -12.98
N VAL A 2 -15.58 -18.43 -11.67
CA VAL A 2 -15.39 -17.29 -10.75
C VAL A 2 -13.93 -16.88 -10.86
N THR A 3 -13.63 -15.60 -11.08
CA THR A 3 -12.24 -15.15 -11.23
C THR A 3 -11.59 -14.97 -9.86
N SER A 4 -10.32 -15.35 -9.72
CA SER A 4 -9.64 -15.44 -8.41
C SER A 4 -9.58 -14.10 -7.66
N ASP A 5 -9.46 -12.99 -8.40
CA ASP A 5 -9.52 -11.62 -7.87
C ASP A 5 -10.90 -11.29 -7.27
N THR A 6 -11.98 -11.75 -7.91
CA THR A 6 -13.35 -11.58 -7.38
C THR A 6 -13.61 -12.39 -6.12
N VAL A 7 -12.98 -13.56 -5.98
CA VAL A 7 -13.02 -14.34 -4.73
C VAL A 7 -12.30 -13.58 -3.61
N CYS A 8 -11.10 -13.06 -3.89
CA CYS A 8 -10.36 -12.25 -2.91
C CYS A 8 -11.18 -11.03 -2.47
N ALA A 9 -11.78 -10.29 -3.42
CA ALA A 9 -12.63 -9.15 -3.11
C ALA A 9 -13.86 -9.51 -2.25
N ALA A 10 -14.44 -10.69 -2.47
CA ALA A 10 -15.57 -11.17 -1.67
C ALA A 10 -15.16 -11.59 -0.26
N LEU A 11 -13.93 -12.05 -0.07
CA LEU A 11 -13.37 -12.45 1.22
C LEU A 11 -12.76 -11.29 2.02
N ASP A 12 -12.40 -10.20 1.34
CA ASP A 12 -11.80 -9.05 2.00
C ASP A 12 -12.87 -8.21 2.70
N HIS A 13 -13.08 -8.54 3.95
CA HIS A 13 -13.97 -7.81 4.86
C HIS A 13 -13.26 -6.62 5.54
N GLY A 14 -12.20 -6.07 4.92
CA GLY A 14 -11.41 -4.94 5.44
C GLY A 14 -10.13 -5.35 6.19
N GLY A 15 -9.91 -6.64 6.40
CA GLY A 15 -8.71 -7.22 7.00
C GLY A 15 -7.71 -7.75 5.99
N GLY A 16 -8.04 -7.77 4.70
CA GLY A 16 -7.26 -8.45 3.67
C GLY A 16 -7.56 -9.95 3.58
N VAL A 17 -6.79 -10.63 2.73
CA VAL A 17 -6.95 -12.05 2.41
C VAL A 17 -5.62 -12.76 2.61
N ARG A 18 -5.64 -13.99 3.10
CA ARG A 18 -4.47 -14.88 3.10
C ARG A 18 -4.59 -15.94 2.01
N PHE A 19 -3.45 -16.36 1.48
CA PHE A 19 -3.29 -17.53 0.62
C PHE A 19 -2.48 -18.58 1.38
N GLY A 20 -3.10 -19.72 1.70
CA GLY A 20 -2.50 -20.68 2.62
C GLY A 20 -2.40 -20.12 4.04
N SER A 21 -1.50 -20.65 4.87
CA SER A 21 -1.44 -20.32 6.31
C SER A 21 -0.62 -19.08 6.66
N GLN A 22 0.37 -18.72 5.84
CA GLN A 22 1.39 -17.72 6.20
C GLN A 22 1.66 -16.66 5.13
N THR A 23 0.82 -16.59 4.08
CA THR A 23 1.03 -15.64 2.97
C THR A 23 -0.12 -14.65 2.89
N PHE A 24 0.19 -13.36 2.92
CA PHE A 24 -0.77 -12.30 2.65
C PHE A 24 -0.97 -12.14 1.14
N ALA A 25 -2.22 -12.14 0.70
CA ALA A 25 -2.58 -12.01 -0.71
C ALA A 25 -2.88 -10.54 -1.04
N ILE A 26 -2.04 -9.96 -1.90
CA ILE A 26 -2.24 -8.66 -2.52
C ILE A 26 -3.05 -8.89 -3.79
N TYR A 27 -4.18 -8.20 -3.95
CA TYR A 27 -5.03 -8.37 -5.12
C TYR A 27 -5.74 -7.05 -5.43
N SER A 28 -6.22 -6.92 -6.66
CA SER A 28 -7.03 -5.77 -7.07
C SER A 28 -7.95 -6.18 -8.22
N CYS A 29 -9.21 -5.80 -8.11
CA CYS A 29 -10.20 -5.97 -9.17
C CYS A 29 -10.22 -4.78 -10.15
N ALA A 30 -9.24 -3.88 -10.08
CA ALA A 30 -9.19 -2.73 -10.97
C ALA A 30 -9.07 -3.19 -12.43
N PRO A 31 -9.69 -2.45 -13.38
CA PRO A 31 -9.39 -2.66 -14.78
C PRO A 31 -7.92 -2.37 -15.06
N LEU A 32 -7.41 -2.92 -16.16
CA LEU A 32 -6.13 -2.47 -16.71
C LEU A 32 -6.25 -0.99 -17.09
N PRO A 33 -5.17 -0.20 -16.95
CA PRO A 33 -5.24 1.20 -17.27
C PRO A 33 -5.37 1.40 -18.78
N PRO A 34 -5.99 2.51 -19.23
CA PRO A 34 -6.12 2.81 -20.65
C PRO A 34 -4.78 2.80 -21.41
N GLY A 35 -3.68 3.24 -20.76
CA GLY A 35 -2.34 3.23 -21.32
C GLY A 35 -1.77 1.84 -21.64
N PHE A 36 -2.39 0.76 -21.19
CA PHE A 36 -1.88 -0.60 -21.37
C PHE A 36 -1.82 -1.05 -22.84
N GLU A 37 -2.78 -0.65 -23.67
CA GLU A 37 -2.77 -1.03 -25.09
C GLU A 37 -1.60 -0.34 -25.84
N HIS A 38 -1.28 0.89 -25.48
CA HIS A 38 -0.09 1.58 -25.98
C HIS A 38 1.21 0.90 -25.53
N LEU A 39 1.21 0.39 -24.29
CA LEU A 39 2.35 -0.35 -23.72
C LEU A 39 2.59 -1.66 -24.47
N LYS A 40 1.53 -2.41 -24.85
CA LYS A 40 1.66 -3.61 -25.69
C LYS A 40 2.25 -3.33 -27.06
N GLN A 41 1.90 -2.18 -27.67
CA GLN A 41 2.42 -1.78 -28.98
C GLN A 41 3.90 -1.40 -28.91
N ASN A 42 4.39 -0.91 -27.77
CA ASN A 42 5.80 -0.65 -27.55
C ASN A 42 6.56 -1.93 -27.13
N VAL A 43 7.00 -2.70 -28.13
CA VAL A 43 7.70 -3.99 -27.95
C VAL A 43 8.92 -3.87 -27.02
N ALA A 44 9.69 -2.78 -27.12
CA ALA A 44 10.88 -2.58 -26.30
C ALA A 44 10.52 -2.39 -24.81
N LEU A 45 9.53 -1.55 -24.51
CA LEU A 45 9.08 -1.33 -23.14
C LEU A 45 8.40 -2.58 -22.56
N HIS A 46 7.54 -3.23 -23.35
CA HIS A 46 6.89 -4.47 -22.95
C HIS A 46 7.91 -5.58 -22.62
N THR A 47 9.01 -5.66 -23.38
CA THR A 47 10.11 -6.60 -23.09
C THR A 47 10.80 -6.26 -21.76
N LYS A 48 11.08 -4.97 -21.50
CA LYS A 48 11.65 -4.52 -20.21
C LYS A 48 10.72 -4.86 -19.04
N LEU A 49 9.42 -4.66 -19.21
CA LEU A 49 8.42 -4.98 -18.19
C LEU A 49 8.36 -6.49 -17.91
N LYS A 50 8.39 -7.33 -18.95
CA LYS A 50 8.47 -8.80 -18.78
C LYS A 50 9.74 -9.22 -18.02
N ALA A 51 10.88 -8.64 -18.37
CA ALA A 51 12.13 -8.94 -17.67
C ALA A 51 12.09 -8.48 -16.20
N SER A 52 11.53 -7.29 -15.94
CA SER A 52 11.36 -6.73 -14.60
C SER A 52 10.38 -7.55 -13.75
N VAL A 53 9.25 -8.02 -14.31
CA VAL A 53 8.34 -8.95 -13.65
C VAL A 53 9.03 -10.23 -13.21
N SER A 54 9.87 -10.82 -14.07
CA SER A 54 10.63 -12.02 -13.68
C SER A 54 11.54 -11.79 -12.48
N ARG A 55 12.01 -10.56 -12.24
CA ARG A 55 12.76 -10.19 -11.04
C ARG A 55 11.82 -10.06 -9.84
N VAL A 56 10.68 -9.40 -10.00
CA VAL A 56 9.66 -9.27 -8.93
C VAL A 56 9.18 -10.65 -8.46
N CYS A 57 8.89 -11.58 -9.39
CA CYS A 57 8.41 -12.93 -9.06
C CYS A 57 9.38 -13.77 -8.23
N ARG A 58 10.65 -13.36 -8.09
CA ARG A 58 11.62 -14.07 -7.23
C ARG A 58 11.38 -13.84 -5.75
N THR A 59 10.78 -12.71 -5.38
CA THR A 59 10.56 -12.32 -3.98
C THR A 59 9.09 -12.06 -3.67
N LEU A 60 8.29 -11.72 -4.67
CA LEU A 60 6.83 -11.58 -4.59
C LEU A 60 6.17 -12.49 -5.64
N PRO A 61 5.84 -13.75 -5.29
CA PRO A 61 5.16 -14.68 -6.19
C PRO A 61 3.86 -14.09 -6.74
N ILE A 62 3.60 -14.30 -8.02
CA ILE A 62 2.38 -13.84 -8.69
C ILE A 62 1.64 -15.04 -9.24
N TYR A 63 0.49 -15.32 -8.64
CA TYR A 63 -0.40 -16.39 -9.07
C TYR A 63 -1.49 -15.80 -9.96
N VAL A 64 -1.67 -16.40 -11.13
CA VAL A 64 -2.56 -15.90 -12.18
C VAL A 64 -3.54 -16.99 -12.53
N ASN A 65 -4.84 -16.67 -12.50
CA ASN A 65 -5.92 -17.60 -12.82
C ASN A 65 -5.85 -18.88 -11.95
N LEU A 66 -6.02 -18.73 -10.62
CA LEU A 66 -5.99 -19.85 -9.67
C LEU A 66 -6.99 -20.95 -10.04
N ASP A 67 -6.58 -22.20 -9.88
CA ASP A 67 -7.46 -23.37 -9.98
C ASP A 67 -8.25 -23.60 -8.68
N ASP A 68 -9.30 -24.44 -8.72
CA ASP A 68 -10.18 -24.70 -7.57
C ASP A 68 -9.45 -25.09 -6.26
N PRO A 69 -8.40 -25.94 -6.27
CA PRO A 69 -7.67 -26.28 -5.04
C PRO A 69 -6.88 -25.10 -4.47
N GLU A 70 -6.42 -24.17 -5.32
CA GLU A 70 -5.73 -22.97 -4.89
C GLU A 70 -6.70 -21.93 -4.36
N ILE A 71 -7.88 -21.80 -5.00
CA ILE A 71 -8.98 -20.97 -4.50
C ILE A 71 -9.38 -21.40 -3.08
N ALA A 72 -9.42 -22.71 -2.81
CA ALA A 72 -9.74 -23.23 -1.47
C ALA A 72 -8.73 -22.84 -0.38
N GLN A 73 -7.52 -22.37 -0.76
CA GLN A 73 -6.52 -21.86 0.19
C GLN A 73 -6.73 -20.40 0.56
N LEU A 74 -7.60 -19.68 -0.15
CA LEU A 74 -7.94 -18.29 0.15
C LEU A 74 -8.84 -18.23 1.39
N ALA A 75 -8.55 -17.30 2.30
CA ALA A 75 -9.39 -17.05 3.46
C ALA A 75 -9.32 -15.58 3.89
N SER A 76 -10.42 -15.10 4.48
CA SER A 76 -10.46 -13.77 5.07
C SER A 76 -9.54 -13.67 6.28
N LEU A 77 -8.92 -12.52 6.45
CA LEU A 77 -8.15 -12.19 7.64
C LEU A 77 -9.01 -11.46 8.68
N PRO A 78 -8.71 -11.64 9.98
CA PRO A 78 -9.53 -11.10 11.04
C PRO A 78 -9.51 -9.56 11.04
N VAL A 79 -10.67 -8.99 11.36
CA VAL A 79 -10.87 -7.59 11.74
C VAL A 79 -11.31 -7.62 13.20
N LEU A 80 -10.44 -7.20 14.13
CA LEU A 80 -10.83 -7.14 15.53
C LEU A 80 -11.72 -5.90 15.72
N LEU A 81 -13.02 -6.14 15.77
CA LEU A 81 -14.02 -5.15 16.16
C LEU A 81 -14.11 -5.15 17.69
N SER A 82 -13.87 -4.01 18.33
CA SER A 82 -14.12 -3.88 19.77
C SER A 82 -15.60 -4.21 20.06
N PRO A 83 -15.92 -5.07 21.05
CA PRO A 83 -17.29 -5.55 21.31
C PRO A 83 -18.31 -4.44 21.64
N THR A 84 -17.84 -3.22 21.94
CA THR A 84 -18.63 -2.14 22.55
C THR A 84 -19.08 -1.01 21.61
N GLN A 85 -18.88 -1.10 20.28
CA GLN A 85 -19.34 -0.04 19.38
C GLN A 85 -20.13 -0.53 18.15
N PRO A 86 -21.45 -0.72 18.30
CA PRO A 86 -22.38 -0.72 17.19
C PRO A 86 -22.93 0.70 16.98
N SER A 87 -22.19 1.61 16.34
CA SER A 87 -22.79 2.84 15.81
C SER A 87 -21.85 3.64 14.89
N ALA A 88 -22.14 3.59 13.58
CA ALA A 88 -22.12 4.67 12.57
C ALA A 88 -21.06 5.82 12.58
N SER A 89 -19.94 5.72 13.30
CA SER A 89 -18.83 6.69 13.28
C SER A 89 -17.49 5.99 13.08
N THR A 90 -17.40 5.21 12.00
CA THR A 90 -16.39 4.19 11.66
C THR A 90 -14.99 4.70 11.29
N ILE A 91 -14.68 5.99 11.46
CA ILE A 91 -13.39 6.57 11.01
C ILE A 91 -12.20 6.08 11.86
N TYR A 92 -12.46 5.48 13.03
CA TYR A 92 -11.44 5.02 13.98
C TYR A 92 -11.20 3.51 13.97
N GLN A 93 -11.85 2.74 13.08
CA GLN A 93 -11.52 1.33 12.92
C GLN A 93 -10.12 1.22 12.34
N LEU A 94 -9.20 0.55 13.02
CA LEU A 94 -7.79 0.40 12.60
C LEU A 94 -7.67 -0.13 11.17
N PRO A 95 -6.57 0.20 10.45
CA PRO A 95 -6.36 -0.27 9.08
C PRO A 95 -5.92 -1.74 9.07
N TRP A 96 -6.84 -2.64 9.41
CA TRP A 96 -6.57 -4.06 9.63
C TRP A 96 -5.91 -4.73 8.42
N PHE A 97 -6.28 -4.35 7.19
CA PHE A 97 -5.59 -4.83 5.99
C PHE A 97 -4.07 -4.52 5.99
N LEU A 98 -3.64 -3.32 6.37
CA LEU A 98 -2.21 -2.98 6.47
C LEU A 98 -1.56 -3.61 7.69
N ILE A 99 -2.25 -3.63 8.83
CA ILE A 99 -1.74 -4.26 10.06
C ILE A 99 -1.45 -5.75 9.79
N ASN A 100 -2.39 -6.43 9.13
CA ASN A 100 -2.22 -7.82 8.72
C ASN A 100 -1.11 -7.95 7.68
N ALA A 101 -1.07 -7.10 6.64
CA ALA A 101 0.01 -7.10 5.66
C ALA A 101 1.39 -6.92 6.31
N ALA A 102 1.53 -6.08 7.33
CA ALA A 102 2.77 -5.86 8.07
C ALA A 102 3.12 -6.97 9.07
N THR A 103 2.18 -7.86 9.39
CA THR A 103 2.38 -8.96 10.34
C THR A 103 2.78 -10.25 9.63
N PHE A 104 2.40 -10.42 8.37
CA PHE A 104 2.78 -11.57 7.56
C PHE A 104 4.22 -11.43 7.05
N THR A 105 4.95 -12.55 7.03
CA THR A 105 6.34 -12.60 6.55
C THR A 105 6.45 -12.96 5.07
N GLN A 106 5.37 -13.46 4.48
CA GLN A 106 5.29 -13.81 3.07
C GLN A 106 4.12 -13.09 2.43
N HIS A 107 4.30 -12.70 1.18
CA HIS A 107 3.29 -12.03 0.38
C HIS A 107 3.24 -12.65 -1.00
N CYS A 108 2.07 -12.58 -1.63
CA CYS A 108 1.91 -12.93 -3.04
C CYS A 108 0.92 -11.99 -3.69
N VAL A 109 0.97 -11.90 -5.02
CA VAL A 109 -0.07 -11.24 -5.81
C VAL A 109 -1.01 -12.30 -6.38
N ILE A 110 -2.31 -12.12 -6.16
CA ILE A 110 -3.35 -12.90 -6.85
C ILE A 110 -3.96 -12.02 -7.92
N GLY A 111 -3.81 -12.44 -9.17
CA GLY A 111 -4.23 -11.63 -10.32
C GLY A 111 -4.80 -12.46 -11.46
N ARG A 112 -4.91 -11.81 -12.62
CA ARG A 112 -5.57 -12.33 -13.82
C ARG A 112 -4.76 -12.05 -15.08
N GLY A 113 -4.94 -12.89 -16.09
CA GLY A 113 -4.32 -12.74 -17.41
C GLY A 113 -2.84 -13.08 -17.41
N SER A 114 -1.99 -12.18 -16.93
CA SER A 114 -0.53 -12.35 -16.85
C SER A 114 0.07 -11.68 -15.62
N ALA A 115 1.30 -12.04 -15.28
CA ALA A 115 2.02 -11.43 -14.16
C ALA A 115 2.31 -9.92 -14.39
N VAL A 116 2.56 -9.51 -15.63
CA VAL A 116 2.68 -8.10 -16.02
C VAL A 116 1.37 -7.37 -15.76
N GLU A 117 0.26 -7.88 -16.27
CA GLU A 117 -1.07 -7.29 -16.08
C GLU A 117 -1.45 -7.19 -14.60
N SER A 118 -1.15 -8.23 -13.83
CA SER A 118 -1.44 -8.28 -12.40
C SER A 118 -0.67 -7.20 -11.63
N LEU A 119 0.62 -7.00 -11.92
CA LEU A 119 1.40 -5.92 -11.32
C LEU A 119 0.88 -4.53 -11.72
N LEU A 120 0.60 -4.34 -13.02
CA LEU A 120 0.04 -3.09 -13.53
C LEU A 120 -1.31 -2.75 -12.89
N VAL A 121 -2.11 -3.75 -12.51
CA VAL A 121 -3.39 -3.57 -11.84
C VAL A 121 -3.23 -3.18 -10.37
N ILE A 122 -2.31 -3.80 -9.62
CA ILE A 122 -2.11 -3.45 -8.21
C ILE A 122 -1.42 -2.08 -8.05
N LEU A 123 -0.54 -1.68 -8.97
CA LEU A 123 0.15 -0.39 -8.89
C LEU A 123 -0.79 0.81 -9.05
N GLN A 124 -1.97 0.63 -9.66
CA GLN A 124 -2.96 1.70 -9.76
C GLN A 124 -3.64 2.01 -8.42
N ARG A 125 -3.44 1.17 -7.40
CA ARG A 125 -4.13 1.28 -6.11
C ARG A 125 -3.14 1.58 -5.00
N PRO A 126 -3.16 2.80 -4.42
CA PRO A 126 -2.26 3.18 -3.34
C PRO A 126 -2.26 2.22 -2.16
N TRP A 127 -3.40 1.62 -1.82
CA TRP A 127 -3.47 0.64 -0.73
C TRP A 127 -2.71 -0.65 -1.06
N CYS A 128 -2.81 -1.19 -2.28
CA CYS A 128 -2.00 -2.34 -2.69
C CYS A 128 -0.51 -2.00 -2.72
N VAL A 129 -0.17 -0.78 -3.11
CA VAL A 129 1.22 -0.31 -3.04
C VAL A 129 1.72 -0.29 -1.59
N LEU A 130 0.89 0.12 -0.63
CA LEU A 130 1.25 0.06 0.79
C LEU A 130 1.36 -1.38 1.32
N GLU A 131 0.55 -2.32 0.83
CA GLU A 131 0.72 -3.75 1.14
C GLU A 131 2.07 -4.27 0.60
N VAL A 132 2.47 -3.85 -0.61
CA VAL A 132 3.83 -4.13 -1.13
C VAL A 132 4.89 -3.48 -0.23
N CYS A 133 4.67 -2.26 0.25
CA CYS A 133 5.58 -1.61 1.19
C CYS A 133 5.71 -2.37 2.52
N CYS A 134 4.83 -3.33 2.84
CA CYS A 134 4.97 -4.19 4.03
C CYS A 134 5.86 -5.43 3.79
N THR A 135 6.32 -5.67 2.56
CA THR A 135 7.25 -6.76 2.21
C THR A 135 8.71 -6.43 2.58
N ASP A 136 9.66 -7.30 2.25
CA ASP A 136 11.10 -7.05 2.38
C ASP A 136 11.61 -5.93 1.45
N ILE A 137 12.81 -5.42 1.73
CA ILE A 137 13.35 -4.25 1.00
C ILE A 137 13.71 -4.60 -0.45
N GLU A 138 14.14 -5.83 -0.72
CA GLU A 138 14.46 -6.30 -2.06
C GLU A 138 13.21 -6.36 -2.95
N THR A 139 12.09 -6.83 -2.40
CA THR A 139 10.78 -6.79 -3.07
C THR A 139 10.35 -5.36 -3.37
N VAL A 140 10.40 -4.45 -2.38
CA VAL A 140 10.06 -3.04 -2.60
C VAL A 140 10.92 -2.43 -3.71
N ALA A 141 12.23 -2.72 -3.73
CA ALA A 141 13.14 -2.24 -4.77
C ALA A 141 12.77 -2.78 -6.16
N ALA A 142 12.47 -4.08 -6.27
CA ALA A 142 12.10 -4.70 -7.54
C ALA A 142 10.77 -4.15 -8.08
N VAL A 143 9.76 -3.99 -7.22
CA VAL A 143 8.46 -3.44 -7.61
C VAL A 143 8.59 -1.95 -7.95
N ARG A 144 9.45 -1.20 -7.27
CA ARG A 144 9.78 0.20 -7.61
C ARG A 144 10.35 0.32 -9.01
N GLU A 145 11.31 -0.52 -9.39
CA GLU A 145 11.87 -0.54 -10.74
C GLU A 145 10.80 -0.86 -11.79
N PHE A 146 9.90 -1.79 -11.50
CA PHE A 146 8.76 -2.10 -12.37
C PHE A 146 7.82 -0.89 -12.53
N ALA A 147 7.48 -0.21 -11.42
CA ALA A 147 6.63 0.99 -11.43
C ALA A 147 7.25 2.13 -12.24
N LEU A 148 8.58 2.33 -12.18
CA LEU A 148 9.30 3.32 -12.98
C LEU A 148 9.22 3.02 -14.48
N LEU A 149 9.19 1.74 -14.89
CA LEU A 149 8.96 1.36 -16.28
C LEU A 149 7.51 1.59 -16.69
N ALA A 150 6.55 1.24 -15.84
CA ALA A 150 5.13 1.45 -16.10
C ALA A 150 4.80 2.95 -16.28
N ALA A 151 5.37 3.81 -15.43
CA ALA A 151 5.20 5.26 -15.50
C ALA A 151 5.80 5.90 -16.77
N GLN A 152 6.71 5.23 -17.48
CA GLN A 152 7.17 5.73 -18.80
C GLN A 152 6.09 5.62 -19.88
N ALA A 153 5.15 4.68 -19.73
CA ALA A 153 4.02 4.52 -20.66
C ALA A 153 2.82 5.38 -20.24
N ASP A 154 2.51 5.38 -18.94
CA ASP A 154 1.31 6.01 -18.39
C ASP A 154 1.64 6.68 -17.03
N PRO A 155 2.23 7.88 -17.04
CA PRO A 155 2.60 8.58 -15.82
C PRO A 155 1.40 8.83 -14.89
N ASP A 156 0.23 9.12 -15.46
CA ASP A 156 -0.97 9.47 -14.72
C ASP A 156 -1.47 8.28 -13.89
N SER A 157 -1.42 7.08 -14.45
CA SER A 157 -1.83 5.85 -13.75
C SER A 157 -0.82 5.36 -12.70
N TYR A 158 0.46 5.73 -12.79
CA TYR A 158 1.54 5.09 -12.01
C TYR A 158 2.40 6.03 -11.17
N SER A 159 2.26 7.34 -11.31
CA SER A 159 3.03 8.33 -10.53
C SER A 159 2.90 8.14 -9.01
N ALA A 160 1.68 7.87 -8.52
CA ALA A 160 1.41 7.58 -7.11
C ALA A 160 2.20 6.35 -6.62
N ALA A 161 2.24 5.27 -7.41
CA ALA A 161 3.00 4.07 -7.04
C ALA A 161 4.50 4.34 -6.99
N VAL A 162 5.04 5.06 -7.97
CA VAL A 162 6.45 5.47 -8.00
C VAL A 162 6.80 6.32 -6.79
N LEU A 163 5.94 7.28 -6.44
CA LEU A 163 6.12 8.17 -5.28
C LEU A 163 6.19 7.37 -3.98
N LEU A 164 5.19 6.52 -3.72
CA LEU A 164 5.11 5.72 -2.51
C LEU A 164 6.28 4.71 -2.42
N LEU A 165 6.51 3.90 -3.45
CA LEU A 165 7.59 2.92 -3.44
C LEU A 165 8.98 3.57 -3.30
N SER A 166 9.18 4.76 -3.87
CA SER A 166 10.43 5.50 -3.73
C SER A 166 10.62 6.04 -2.32
N HIS A 167 9.57 6.53 -1.67
CA HIS A 167 9.64 6.95 -0.26
C HIS A 167 9.96 5.77 0.64
N GLU A 168 9.24 4.65 0.51
CA GLU A 168 9.46 3.44 1.30
C GLU A 168 10.90 2.94 1.18
N TYR A 169 11.38 2.79 -0.06
CA TYR A 169 12.73 2.33 -0.33
C TYR A 169 13.78 3.26 0.28
N ARG A 170 13.65 4.58 0.07
CA ARG A 170 14.58 5.59 0.60
C ARG A 170 14.63 5.57 2.12
N ALA A 171 13.46 5.54 2.78
CA ALA A 171 13.36 5.56 4.23
C ALA A 171 13.97 4.30 4.88
N ARG A 172 13.91 3.14 4.20
CA ARG A 172 14.51 1.88 4.68
C ARG A 172 16.02 1.78 4.50
N ILE A 173 16.59 2.34 3.42
CA ILE A 173 18.05 2.32 3.20
C ILE A 173 18.81 3.36 4.01
N SER A 174 18.12 4.42 4.46
CA SER A 174 18.70 5.50 5.27
C SER A 174 17.81 5.77 6.48
N PRO A 175 17.67 4.81 7.40
CA PRO A 175 16.74 4.93 8.51
C PRO A 175 17.13 6.10 9.41
N VAL A 176 16.19 7.02 9.60
CA VAL A 176 16.36 8.07 10.60
C VAL A 176 16.00 7.50 11.97
N LEU A 177 16.99 7.46 12.87
CA LEU A 177 16.78 7.11 14.28
C LEU A 177 16.09 8.30 14.99
N THR A 178 14.80 8.48 14.77
CA THR A 178 14.02 9.53 15.45
C THR A 178 13.16 8.91 16.56
N ASP A 179 13.38 9.34 17.80
CA ASP A 179 12.40 9.17 18.89
C ASP A 179 11.29 10.20 18.69
N ILE A 180 10.26 9.77 17.95
CA ILE A 180 9.16 10.62 17.45
C ILE A 180 8.33 11.24 18.58
N PHE A 181 8.42 10.70 19.81
CA PHE A 181 7.59 11.13 20.94
C PHE A 181 8.31 11.97 22.01
N HIS A 182 9.63 12.19 21.91
CA HIS A 182 10.39 12.97 22.92
C HIS A 182 10.91 14.32 22.44
N SER A 183 10.82 14.62 21.14
CA SER A 183 11.22 15.91 20.58
C SER A 183 10.02 16.56 19.90
N VAL A 184 9.12 17.13 20.68
CA VAL A 184 8.16 18.15 20.21
C VAL A 184 8.94 19.45 19.97
N ASP A 185 9.93 19.41 19.09
CA ASP A 185 10.54 20.62 18.57
C ASP A 185 9.96 20.82 17.15
N PRO A 186 8.97 21.72 16.98
CA PRO A 186 8.18 21.83 15.76
C PRO A 186 8.95 22.43 14.56
N CYS A 187 10.26 22.63 14.68
CA CYS A 187 10.96 23.65 13.90
C CYS A 187 11.79 23.16 12.71
N VAL A 188 11.89 21.86 12.42
CA VAL A 188 12.55 21.40 11.18
C VAL A 188 11.75 20.29 10.52
N SER A 189 10.79 20.69 9.68
CA SER A 189 10.23 19.76 8.68
C SER A 189 11.37 19.28 7.79
N ARG A 190 11.76 18.00 7.91
CA ARG A 190 12.78 17.39 7.04
C ARG A 190 12.23 17.08 5.65
N CYS A 191 10.92 17.18 5.47
CA CYS A 191 10.22 16.97 4.21
C CYS A 191 9.84 18.31 3.57
N SER A 192 9.88 18.37 2.24
CA SER A 192 9.33 19.51 1.49
C SER A 192 7.80 19.52 1.58
N GLU A 193 7.22 20.73 1.63
CA GLU A 193 5.76 20.94 1.63
C GLU A 193 5.10 20.27 0.42
N ARG A 194 5.76 20.39 -0.74
CA ARG A 194 5.35 19.74 -1.99
C ARG A 194 5.21 18.23 -1.85
N ALA A 195 6.17 17.55 -1.22
CA ALA A 195 6.11 16.10 -1.07
C ALA A 195 4.94 15.65 -0.18
N LEU A 196 4.57 16.44 0.83
CA LEU A 196 3.37 16.19 1.64
C LEU A 196 2.09 16.37 0.83
N CYS A 197 1.98 17.46 0.07
CA CYS A 197 0.83 17.70 -0.82
C CYS A 197 0.69 16.60 -1.88
N ASP A 198 1.79 16.20 -2.51
CA ASP A 198 1.80 15.17 -3.56
C ASP A 198 1.35 13.82 -3.01
N VAL A 199 1.85 13.42 -1.82
CA VAL A 199 1.46 12.16 -1.18
C VAL A 199 0.03 12.19 -0.67
N TYR A 200 -0.42 13.32 -0.11
CA TYR A 200 -1.81 13.51 0.25
C TYR A 200 -2.70 13.34 -0.98
N ALA A 201 -2.48 14.11 -2.05
CA ALA A 201 -3.26 14.00 -3.28
C ALA A 201 -3.28 12.56 -3.85
N ALA A 202 -2.14 11.87 -3.85
CA ALA A 202 -2.01 10.49 -4.32
C ALA A 202 -2.85 9.48 -3.51
N THR A 203 -3.21 9.80 -2.26
CA THR A 203 -3.87 8.86 -1.33
C THR A 203 -5.31 9.23 -0.99
N THR A 204 -5.75 10.47 -1.25
CA THR A 204 -7.13 10.92 -0.99
C THR A 204 -8.08 10.73 -2.18
N LEU A 205 -7.56 10.63 -3.41
CA LEU A 205 -8.37 10.57 -4.64
C LEU A 205 -8.93 9.16 -4.97
N VAL A 206 -8.82 8.21 -4.05
CA VAL A 206 -9.13 6.79 -4.32
C VAL A 206 -10.27 6.27 -3.44
N HIS A 207 -11.23 5.58 -4.07
CA HIS A 207 -12.29 4.84 -3.37
C HIS A 207 -11.67 3.67 -2.59
N SER A 208 -11.59 3.79 -1.26
CA SER A 208 -11.14 2.74 -0.35
C SER A 208 -12.00 2.74 0.91
N TYR A 209 -12.28 1.55 1.45
CA TYR A 209 -12.89 1.39 2.78
C TYR A 209 -12.03 1.98 3.90
N ASN A 210 -10.74 2.21 3.64
CA ASN A 210 -9.76 2.77 4.57
C ASN A 210 -9.30 4.19 4.17
N ARG A 211 -10.18 4.98 3.53
CA ARG A 211 -9.89 6.33 3.02
C ARG A 211 -9.27 7.31 4.04
N PHE A 212 -9.49 7.08 5.33
CA PHE A 212 -8.88 7.90 6.39
C PHE A 212 -7.43 7.49 6.66
N TRP A 213 -7.17 6.18 6.76
CA TRP A 213 -5.87 5.66 7.16
C TRP A 213 -4.82 5.76 6.07
N LEU A 214 -5.19 5.64 4.80
CA LEU A 214 -4.25 5.79 3.69
C LEU A 214 -3.51 7.14 3.72
N PRO A 215 -4.20 8.29 3.66
CA PRO A 215 -3.52 9.58 3.72
C PRO A 215 -2.88 9.83 5.09
N LEU A 216 -3.44 9.32 6.19
CA LEU A 216 -2.81 9.42 7.52
C LEU A 216 -1.45 8.74 7.56
N VAL A 217 -1.39 7.44 7.23
CA VAL A 217 -0.16 6.64 7.23
C VAL A 217 0.87 7.31 6.33
N CYS A 218 0.46 7.67 5.10
CA CYS A 218 1.39 8.21 4.14
C CYS A 218 1.91 9.60 4.51
N SER A 219 1.03 10.51 4.94
CA SER A 219 1.43 11.87 5.32
C SER A 219 2.31 11.86 6.57
N CYS A 220 1.98 11.02 7.57
CA CYS A 220 2.80 10.90 8.77
C CYS A 220 4.18 10.30 8.46
N ALA A 221 4.24 9.23 7.65
CA ALA A 221 5.51 8.61 7.26
C ALA A 221 6.43 9.61 6.53
N VAL A 222 5.86 10.39 5.62
CA VAL A 222 6.60 11.39 4.84
C VAL A 222 7.05 12.55 5.71
N TYR A 223 6.17 13.07 6.57
CA TYR A 223 6.51 14.15 7.50
C TYR A 223 7.63 13.76 8.47
N LEU A 224 7.54 12.55 9.01
CA LEU A 224 8.48 12.01 10.01
C LEU A 224 9.73 11.40 9.38
N ASP A 225 9.80 11.33 8.05
CA ASP A 225 10.87 10.71 7.28
C ASP A 225 11.16 9.25 7.67
N ILE A 226 10.09 8.47 7.90
CA ILE A 226 10.14 7.03 8.19
C ILE A 226 9.37 6.23 7.14
N SER A 227 9.57 4.91 7.11
CA SER A 227 8.85 4.04 6.18
C SER A 227 7.37 3.90 6.53
N PHE A 228 6.52 3.65 5.54
CA PHE A 228 5.11 3.37 5.74
C PHE A 228 4.92 2.11 6.58
N SER A 229 5.71 1.07 6.30
CA SER A 229 5.72 -0.16 7.10
C SER A 229 6.01 0.10 8.58
N GLU A 230 6.92 1.03 8.90
CA GLU A 230 7.24 1.40 10.28
C GLU A 230 6.10 2.18 10.93
N VAL A 231 5.42 3.09 10.20
CA VAL A 231 4.21 3.76 10.71
C VAL A 231 3.12 2.74 11.04
N VAL A 232 2.86 1.78 10.13
CA VAL A 232 1.85 0.73 10.36
C VAL A 232 2.21 -0.12 11.58
N ARG A 233 3.49 -0.49 11.72
CA ARG A 233 3.97 -1.25 12.89
C ARG A 233 3.74 -0.49 14.19
N ARG A 234 4.07 0.81 14.23
CA ARG A 234 3.85 1.64 15.42
C ARG A 234 2.38 1.86 15.74
N ILE A 235 1.52 2.06 14.73
CA ILE A 235 0.07 2.14 14.92
C ILE A 235 -0.46 0.85 15.57
N ARG A 236 -0.01 -0.32 15.09
CA ARG A 236 -0.37 -1.61 15.68
C ARG A 236 0.12 -1.70 17.13
N ASP A 237 1.39 -1.40 17.37
CA ASP A 237 2.00 -1.53 18.70
C ASP A 237 1.30 -0.59 19.71
N ASP A 238 1.02 0.67 19.33
CA ASP A 238 0.26 1.63 20.15
C ASP A 238 -1.15 1.11 20.49
N SER A 239 -1.81 0.43 19.54
CA SER A 239 -3.16 -0.12 19.75
C SER A 239 -3.20 -1.31 20.72
N GLY A 240 -2.10 -2.06 20.84
CA GLY A 240 -1.99 -3.19 21.76
C GLY A 240 -1.80 -2.77 23.22
N ASP A 241 -1.18 -1.61 23.44
CA ASP A 241 -0.84 -1.09 24.77
C ASP A 241 -1.98 -0.27 25.42
N GLY A 242 -3.17 -0.23 24.81
CA GLY A 242 -4.30 0.58 25.28
C GLY A 242 -4.15 2.08 24.97
N SER A 243 -3.19 2.45 24.12
CA SER A 243 -3.08 3.80 23.56
C SER A 243 -3.97 3.92 22.32
N ASP A 244 -4.95 4.83 22.35
CA ASP A 244 -6.01 4.96 21.34
C ASP A 244 -5.53 5.51 19.96
N CYS A 245 -4.28 5.27 19.53
CA CYS A 245 -3.66 5.83 18.31
C CYS A 245 -3.75 7.37 18.22
N ARG A 246 -4.07 8.04 19.34
CA ARG A 246 -4.38 9.49 19.39
C ARG A 246 -3.22 10.35 18.91
N GLY A 247 -1.98 9.93 19.15
CA GLY A 247 -0.78 10.61 18.69
C GLY A 247 -0.74 10.76 17.16
N TRP A 248 -0.93 9.65 16.43
CA TRP A 248 -0.95 9.62 14.97
C TRP A 248 -2.09 10.47 14.39
N ILE A 249 -3.28 10.37 14.99
CA ILE A 249 -4.44 11.15 14.56
C ILE A 249 -4.21 12.65 14.80
N SER A 250 -3.64 13.02 15.95
CA SER A 250 -3.32 14.41 16.28
C SER A 250 -2.27 14.98 15.32
N LEU A 251 -1.22 14.22 15.04
CA LEU A 251 -0.20 14.59 14.08
C LEU A 251 -0.82 14.84 12.71
N TYR A 252 -1.62 13.90 12.21
CA TYR A 252 -2.26 14.01 10.92
C TYR A 252 -3.22 15.20 10.82
N ARG A 253 -4.00 15.49 11.87
CA ARG A 253 -4.85 16.70 11.91
C ARG A 253 -4.02 17.98 11.80
N GLY A 254 -2.86 18.04 12.46
CA GLY A 254 -1.93 19.17 12.33
C GLY A 254 -1.38 19.31 10.90
N LEU A 255 -1.06 18.19 10.25
CA LEU A 255 -0.62 18.18 8.85
C LEU A 255 -1.72 18.63 7.89
N LEU A 256 -2.97 18.23 8.11
CA LEU A 256 -4.10 18.67 7.29
C LEU A 256 -4.31 20.18 7.33
N GLY A 257 -4.14 20.81 8.49
CA GLY A 257 -4.17 22.28 8.60
C GLY A 257 -3.13 22.92 7.69
N ARG A 258 -1.88 22.46 7.77
CA ARG A 258 -0.78 22.95 6.92
C ARG A 258 -1.02 22.73 5.43
N ILE A 259 -1.48 21.54 5.04
CA ILE A 259 -1.81 21.23 3.64
C ILE A 259 -2.92 22.17 3.14
N GLY A 260 -3.93 22.43 3.97
CA GLY A 260 -4.97 23.40 3.65
C GLY A 260 -4.41 24.79 3.37
N ASP A 261 -3.53 25.27 4.25
CA ASP A 261 -2.88 26.59 4.12
C ASP A 261 -1.99 26.70 2.85
N TRP A 262 -1.46 25.58 2.34
CA TRP A 262 -0.59 25.56 1.16
C TRP A 262 -1.34 25.48 -0.18
N VAL A 263 -2.62 25.11 -0.16
CA VAL A 263 -3.43 24.90 -1.37
C VAL A 263 -4.37 26.10 -1.63
N THR A 264 -4.57 26.98 -0.65
CA THR A 264 -5.29 28.26 -0.77
C THR A 264 -4.38 29.38 -1.25
#